data_AF-A0A7J6PZS6-F1
#
_entry.id   AF-A0A7J6PZS6-F1
#
_cell.length_a   1.000
_cell.length_b   1.000
_cell.length_c   1.000
_cell.angle_alpha   90.00
_cell.angle_beta   90.00
_cell.angle_gamma   90.00
#
_symmetry.space_group_name_H-M   'P 1'
#
loop_
_entity.id
_entity.type
_entity.pdbx_description
1 polymer ?
#
loop_
_entity_poly.entity_id
_entity_poly.type
_entity_poly.pdbx_seq_one_letter_code
_entity_poly.pdbx_strand_id
1 'polypeptide(L)'
;MKKEDLCNYIDDYVSHFKLGSHIRCNVLVKDLENLDGKAWRVTTEDGHQRVFDKVVICTGLFRKKHIPDFPGMDQTKVKVFHSSDCSDRSAFTGKDVVFVGYGKSTLDLMSELKDEVKSTTFVYREKRWPLPGNLWKISIIHVSFCRAFEWLLPSYYTEDKPRSSLYKFFTAVWWWLWEHILDWQHGLSAAGMRPGSPFVEDIFHNQFVVPEGTYERIATGDI
;
A
#
# COMPACT_ATOMS: atom_id res chain seq x y z
N MET A 1 15.09 -1.09 -1.86
CA MET A 1 15.77 -1.25 -0.55
C MET A 1 15.36 -2.61 -0.01
N LYS A 2 16.32 -3.46 0.36
CA LYS A 2 15.99 -4.76 0.97
C LYS A 2 15.53 -4.52 2.42
N LYS A 3 14.77 -5.47 2.97
CA LYS A 3 14.32 -5.41 4.37
C LYS A 3 15.48 -5.21 5.35
N GLU A 4 16.58 -5.92 5.13
CA GLU A 4 17.78 -5.87 5.96
C GLU A 4 18.41 -4.47 5.99
N ASP A 5 18.51 -3.81 4.82
CA ASP A 5 19.04 -2.44 4.73
C ASP A 5 18.23 -1.46 5.59
N LEU A 6 16.90 -1.60 5.58
CA LEU A 6 16.01 -0.75 6.37
C LEU A 6 16.15 -1.02 7.87
N CYS A 7 16.26 -2.30 8.28
CA CYS A 7 16.50 -2.65 9.68
C CYS A 7 17.82 -2.06 10.18
N ASN A 8 18.91 -2.23 9.41
CA ASN A 8 20.22 -1.67 9.75
C ASN A 8 20.15 -0.14 9.88
N TYR A 9 19.46 0.54 8.94
CA TYR A 9 19.27 1.98 9.01
C TYR A 9 18.54 2.42 10.31
N ILE A 10 17.52 1.67 10.74
CA ILE A 10 16.79 1.98 11.99
C ILE A 10 17.71 1.77 13.20
N ASP A 11 18.49 0.70 13.23
CA ASP A 11 19.44 0.41 14.31
C ASP A 11 20.55 1.47 14.39
N ASP A 12 21.06 1.91 13.24
CA ASP A 12 22.01 3.01 13.12
C ASP A 12 21.40 4.33 13.62
N TYR A 13 20.13 4.60 13.30
CA TYR A 13 19.41 5.78 13.77
C TYR A 13 19.26 5.77 15.30
N VAL A 14 18.85 4.64 15.89
CA VAL A 14 18.73 4.48 17.35
C VAL A 14 20.08 4.71 18.03
N SER A 15 21.16 4.20 17.44
CA SER A 15 22.52 4.34 17.96
C SER A 15 23.04 5.78 17.84
N HIS A 16 22.86 6.41 16.69
CA HIS A 16 23.29 7.79 16.42
C HIS A 16 22.65 8.79 17.38
N PHE A 17 21.35 8.67 17.61
CA PHE A 17 20.58 9.55 18.51
C PHE A 17 20.52 9.06 19.96
N LYS A 18 21.21 7.96 20.30
CA LYS A 18 21.27 7.37 21.64
C LYS A 18 19.89 7.08 22.24
N LEU A 19 18.95 6.63 21.42
CA LEU A 19 17.56 6.41 21.84
C LEU A 19 17.37 5.10 22.63
N GLY A 20 18.36 4.21 22.62
CA GLY A 20 18.27 2.88 23.24
C GLY A 20 17.86 2.90 24.71
N SER A 21 18.33 3.88 25.51
CA SER A 21 17.96 4.01 26.93
C SER A 21 16.50 4.39 27.18
N HIS A 22 15.81 4.88 26.15
CA HIS A 22 14.40 5.28 26.22
C HIS A 22 13.45 4.20 25.69
N ILE A 23 13.98 3.16 25.05
CA ILE A 23 13.20 2.08 24.44
C ILE A 23 13.14 0.90 25.40
N ARG A 24 11.92 0.42 25.66
CA ARG A 24 11.67 -0.77 26.48
C ARG A 24 11.01 -1.82 25.61
N CYS A 25 11.81 -2.76 25.11
CA CYS A 25 11.32 -3.88 24.32
C CYS A 25 10.59 -4.90 25.21
N ASN A 26 9.79 -5.76 24.60
CA ASN A 26 9.02 -6.81 25.28
C ASN A 26 8.03 -6.29 26.34
N VAL A 27 7.56 -5.04 26.19
CA VAL A 27 6.54 -4.43 27.05
C VAL A 27 5.30 -4.13 26.22
N LEU A 28 4.25 -4.93 26.39
CA LEU A 28 2.98 -4.70 25.73
C LEU A 28 2.12 -3.73 26.57
N VAL A 29 1.75 -2.60 25.98
CA VAL A 29 0.76 -1.69 26.56
C VAL A 29 -0.64 -2.22 26.26
N LYS A 30 -1.44 -2.45 27.31
CA LYS A 30 -2.83 -2.97 27.20
C LYS A 30 -3.87 -1.87 27.24
N ASP A 31 -3.64 -0.83 28.04
CA ASP A 31 -4.66 0.18 28.29
C ASP A 31 -4.05 1.57 28.50
N LEU A 32 -4.82 2.58 28.10
CA LEU A 32 -4.51 4.00 28.22
C LEU A 32 -5.72 4.74 28.78
N GLU A 33 -5.60 5.24 29.99
CA GLU A 33 -6.67 5.97 30.68
C GLU A 33 -6.28 7.44 30.81
N ASN A 34 -7.17 8.34 30.39
CA ASN A 34 -6.97 9.78 30.52
C ASN A 34 -7.34 10.22 31.94
N LEU A 35 -6.38 10.82 32.66
CA LEU A 35 -6.57 11.37 33.99
C LEU A 35 -6.80 12.87 33.87
N ASP A 36 -8.07 13.27 33.80
CA ASP A 36 -8.54 14.66 33.84
C ASP A 36 -7.93 15.62 32.80
N GLY A 37 -7.53 15.08 31.64
CA GLY A 37 -6.93 15.83 30.53
C GLY A 37 -5.48 16.29 30.76
N LYS A 38 -4.92 16.04 31.95
CA LYS A 38 -3.58 16.50 32.35
C LYS A 38 -2.52 15.42 32.24
N ALA A 39 -2.91 14.16 32.46
CA ALA A 39 -2.01 13.02 32.42
C ALA A 39 -2.71 11.78 31.85
N TRP A 40 -1.93 10.74 31.65
CA TRP A 40 -2.35 9.44 31.14
C TRP A 40 -1.79 8.35 32.02
N ARG A 41 -2.64 7.43 32.46
CA ARG A 41 -2.23 6.17 33.07
C ARG A 41 -2.06 5.14 31.97
N VAL A 42 -0.85 4.57 31.90
CA VAL A 42 -0.49 3.51 30.96
C VAL A 42 -0.41 2.21 31.75
N THR A 43 -1.18 1.21 31.35
CA THR A 43 -1.16 -0.13 31.95
C THR A 43 -0.51 -1.11 30.98
N THR A 44 0.50 -1.84 31.46
CA THR A 44 1.20 -2.88 30.70
C THR A 44 0.61 -4.27 30.98
N GLU A 45 0.94 -5.24 30.13
CA GLU A 45 0.40 -6.60 30.21
C GLU A 45 0.66 -7.31 31.54
N ASP A 46 1.82 -7.06 32.14
CA ASP A 46 2.23 -7.53 33.46
C ASP A 46 1.51 -6.83 34.63
N GLY A 47 0.59 -5.92 34.33
CA GLY A 47 -0.18 -5.17 35.32
C GLY A 47 0.54 -3.94 35.88
N HIS A 48 1.76 -3.63 35.45
CA HIS A 48 2.42 -2.41 35.88
C HIS A 48 1.71 -1.17 35.34
N GLN A 49 1.58 -0.16 36.19
CA GLN A 49 0.96 1.11 35.84
C GLN A 49 1.95 2.25 35.99
N ARG A 50 1.94 3.17 35.03
CA ARG A 50 2.78 4.38 35.03
C ARG A 50 1.98 5.56 34.56
N VAL A 51 2.28 6.74 35.10
CA VAL A 51 1.62 8.00 34.72
C VAL A 51 2.57 8.84 33.88
N PHE A 52 2.05 9.40 32.78
CA PHE A 52 2.78 10.27 31.86
C PHE A 52 1.95 11.50 31.52
N ASP A 53 2.59 12.66 31.29
CA ASP A 53 1.88 13.89 30.93
C ASP A 53 1.28 13.84 29.52
N LYS A 54 1.92 13.08 28.61
CA LYS A 54 1.57 12.95 27.20
C LYS A 54 1.79 11.52 26.72
N VAL A 55 0.99 11.13 25.71
CA VAL A 55 1.11 9.84 25.02
C VAL A 55 1.12 10.11 23.52
N VAL A 56 2.04 9.44 22.82
CA VAL A 56 2.11 9.42 21.35
C VAL A 56 1.88 7.98 20.90
N ILE A 57 0.88 7.74 20.05
CA ILE A 57 0.51 6.40 19.59
C ILE A 57 1.25 6.10 18.28
N CYS A 58 2.18 5.15 18.34
CA CYS A 58 3.01 4.73 17.20
C CYS A 58 2.87 3.22 16.91
N THR A 59 1.67 2.66 17.08
CA THR A 59 1.42 1.20 16.99
C THR A 59 1.36 0.65 15.56
N GLY A 60 1.35 1.54 14.56
CA GLY A 60 1.20 1.17 13.15
C GLY A 60 -0.23 0.82 12.76
N LEU A 61 -0.57 0.99 11.48
CA LEU A 61 -1.93 0.81 10.96
C LEU A 61 -2.18 -0.60 10.37
N PHE A 62 -1.13 -1.33 10.00
CA PHE A 62 -1.22 -2.57 9.21
C PHE A 62 -1.05 -3.87 10.02
N ARG A 63 -1.38 -3.84 11.32
CA ARG A 63 -1.19 -5.01 12.21
C ARG A 63 -2.36 -6.00 12.19
N LYS A 64 -3.59 -5.49 12.24
CA LYS A 64 -4.79 -6.35 12.34
C LYS A 64 -5.14 -6.87 10.94
N LYS A 65 -5.08 -8.19 10.78
CA LYS A 65 -5.49 -8.86 9.53
C LYS A 65 -6.99 -8.65 9.30
N HIS A 66 -7.36 -8.49 8.05
CA HIS A 66 -8.75 -8.45 7.63
C HIS A 66 -8.96 -9.51 6.54
N ILE A 67 -9.59 -10.62 6.93
CA ILE A 67 -10.01 -11.66 6.00
C ILE A 67 -11.51 -11.49 5.82
N PRO A 68 -12.00 -11.11 4.63
CA PRO A 68 -13.43 -10.95 4.40
C PRO A 68 -14.12 -12.31 4.37
N ASP A 69 -15.26 -12.42 5.05
CA ASP A 69 -16.13 -13.58 4.93
C ASP A 69 -16.83 -13.58 3.56
N PHE A 70 -16.96 -14.76 2.95
CA PHE A 70 -17.73 -14.94 1.72
C PHE A 70 -18.50 -16.27 1.76
N PRO A 71 -19.66 -16.34 1.07
CA PRO A 71 -20.48 -17.56 1.07
C PRO A 71 -19.69 -18.78 0.62
N GLY A 72 -19.77 -19.86 1.42
CA GLY A 72 -19.12 -21.14 1.12
C GLY A 72 -17.66 -21.26 1.56
N MET A 73 -17.07 -20.25 2.20
CA MET A 73 -15.67 -20.26 2.67
C MET A 73 -15.34 -21.50 3.54
N ASP A 74 -16.21 -21.85 4.48
CA ASP A 74 -16.06 -23.00 5.39
C ASP A 74 -16.21 -24.37 4.69
N GLN A 75 -16.77 -24.38 3.49
CA GLN A 75 -17.00 -25.60 2.70
C GLN A 75 -15.87 -25.84 1.71
N THR A 76 -14.94 -24.88 1.56
CA THR A 76 -13.82 -25.02 0.62
C THR A 76 -12.75 -25.93 1.20
N LYS A 77 -12.20 -26.80 0.35
CA LYS A 77 -10.97 -27.56 0.66
C LYS A 77 -9.71 -26.74 0.35
N VAL A 78 -9.86 -25.45 0.08
CA VAL A 78 -8.79 -24.56 -0.36
C VAL A 78 -8.10 -23.97 0.87
N LYS A 79 -6.78 -23.93 0.86
CA LYS A 79 -6.02 -23.24 1.91
C LYS A 79 -6.11 -21.74 1.67
N VAL A 80 -6.62 -21.00 2.66
CA VAL A 80 -6.73 -19.54 2.61
C VAL A 80 -5.64 -18.93 3.48
N PHE A 81 -4.89 -18.00 2.91
CA PHE A 81 -3.84 -17.24 3.60
C PHE A 81 -4.14 -15.75 3.51
N HIS A 82 -3.94 -15.02 4.61
CA HIS A 82 -3.79 -13.57 4.54
C HIS A 82 -2.37 -13.24 4.09
N SER A 83 -2.16 -12.12 3.38
CA SER A 83 -0.85 -11.75 2.83
C SER A 83 0.28 -11.70 3.87
N SER A 84 -0.05 -11.34 5.12
CA SER A 84 0.91 -11.32 6.23
C SER A 84 1.32 -12.71 6.76
N ASP A 85 0.67 -13.78 6.32
CA ASP A 85 0.99 -15.17 6.67
C ASP A 85 1.78 -15.90 5.59
N CYS A 86 1.98 -15.28 4.42
CA CYS A 86 2.66 -15.86 3.26
C CYS A 86 4.20 -15.79 3.38
N SER A 87 4.75 -16.26 4.51
CA SER A 87 6.20 -16.26 4.73
C SER A 87 6.92 -17.47 4.14
N ASP A 88 6.25 -18.61 4.05
CA ASP A 88 6.77 -19.83 3.44
C ASP A 88 6.31 -19.95 1.98
N ARG A 89 7.26 -19.78 1.05
CA ARG A 89 7.01 -19.82 -0.40
C ARG A 89 6.72 -21.23 -0.90
N SER A 90 7.30 -22.25 -0.25
CA SER A 90 7.15 -23.64 -0.67
C SER A 90 5.71 -24.14 -0.64
N ALA A 91 4.85 -23.48 0.15
CA ALA A 91 3.43 -23.75 0.22
C ALA A 91 2.69 -23.49 -1.12
N PHE A 92 3.26 -22.67 -2.00
CA PHE A 92 2.65 -22.24 -3.26
C PHE A 92 3.25 -22.91 -4.50
N THR A 93 4.43 -23.54 -4.37
CA THR A 93 5.14 -24.15 -5.50
C THR A 93 4.29 -25.22 -6.21
N GLY A 94 4.12 -25.07 -7.52
CA GLY A 94 3.32 -25.95 -8.38
C GLY A 94 1.81 -25.92 -8.09
N LYS A 95 1.31 -24.93 -7.35
CA LYS A 95 -0.13 -24.77 -7.04
C LYS A 95 -0.79 -23.75 -7.96
N ASP A 96 -2.09 -23.94 -8.16
CA ASP A 96 -2.96 -22.92 -8.74
C ASP A 96 -3.32 -21.92 -7.62
N VAL A 97 -2.93 -20.65 -7.76
CA VAL A 97 -3.03 -19.64 -6.69
C VAL A 97 -4.01 -18.54 -7.07
N VAL A 98 -5.04 -18.35 -6.24
CA VAL A 98 -6.00 -17.26 -6.40
C VAL A 98 -5.66 -16.12 -5.44
N PHE A 99 -5.37 -14.96 -6.01
CA PHE A 99 -5.13 -13.72 -5.30
C PHE A 99 -6.42 -12.91 -5.15
N VAL A 100 -6.85 -12.71 -3.91
CA VAL A 100 -8.02 -11.87 -3.59
C VAL A 100 -7.57 -10.46 -3.26
N GLY A 101 -7.96 -9.50 -4.10
CA GLY A 101 -7.55 -8.11 -4.04
C GLY A 101 -6.42 -7.78 -5.01
N TYR A 102 -6.33 -6.51 -5.40
CA TYR A 102 -5.33 -5.98 -6.34
C TYR A 102 -4.57 -4.82 -5.69
N GLY A 103 -3.96 -5.08 -4.53
CA GLY A 103 -3.17 -4.11 -3.79
C GLY A 103 -1.67 -4.41 -3.87
N LYS A 104 -0.85 -3.52 -3.29
CA LYS A 104 0.61 -3.65 -3.28
C LYS A 104 1.09 -5.01 -2.77
N SER A 105 0.54 -5.50 -1.65
CA SER A 105 0.93 -6.78 -1.07
C SER A 105 0.69 -7.95 -2.01
N THR A 106 -0.44 -7.95 -2.73
CA THR A 106 -0.76 -8.99 -3.71
C THR A 106 0.23 -8.99 -4.87
N LEU A 107 0.54 -7.80 -5.40
CA LEU A 107 1.48 -7.65 -6.51
C LEU A 107 2.91 -8.04 -6.14
N ASP A 108 3.33 -7.73 -4.92
CA ASP A 108 4.63 -8.16 -4.40
C ASP A 108 4.69 -9.69 -4.29
N LEU A 109 3.68 -10.31 -3.66
CA LEU A 109 3.60 -11.77 -3.57
C LEU A 109 3.56 -12.42 -4.95
N MET A 110 2.79 -11.87 -5.90
CA MET A 110 2.76 -12.36 -7.27
C MET A 110 4.15 -12.26 -7.92
N SER A 111 4.82 -11.10 -7.81
CA SER A 111 6.14 -10.91 -8.39
C SER A 111 7.19 -11.87 -7.79
N GLU A 112 7.02 -12.24 -6.52
CA GLU A 112 7.89 -13.20 -5.85
C GLU A 112 7.57 -14.66 -6.20
N LEU A 113 6.29 -15.01 -6.41
CA LEU A 113 5.83 -16.38 -6.59
C LEU A 113 5.64 -16.80 -8.05
N LYS A 114 5.64 -15.85 -8.99
CA LYS A 114 5.26 -16.04 -10.41
C LYS A 114 5.98 -17.21 -11.11
N ASP A 115 7.22 -17.49 -10.74
CA ASP A 115 8.06 -18.50 -11.41
C ASP A 115 7.96 -19.87 -10.70
N GLU A 116 7.32 -19.92 -9.53
CA GLU A 116 7.19 -21.12 -8.69
C GLU A 116 5.79 -21.74 -8.74
N VAL A 117 4.75 -20.94 -9.02
CA VAL A 117 3.34 -21.37 -9.05
C VAL A 117 2.95 -21.95 -10.40
N LYS A 118 1.92 -22.79 -10.43
CA LYS A 118 1.41 -23.40 -11.68
C LYS A 118 0.55 -22.44 -12.50
N SER A 119 -0.31 -21.69 -11.82
CA SER A 119 -1.16 -20.67 -12.43
C SER A 119 -1.54 -19.62 -11.38
N THR A 120 -1.88 -18.42 -11.84
CA THR A 120 -2.36 -17.34 -10.98
C THR A 120 -3.75 -16.89 -11.41
N THR A 121 -4.52 -16.32 -10.50
CA THR A 121 -5.81 -15.72 -10.84
C THR A 121 -6.07 -14.57 -9.91
N PHE A 122 -6.45 -13.41 -10.45
CA PHE A 122 -6.78 -12.23 -9.66
C PHE A 122 -8.29 -12.06 -9.54
N VAL A 123 -8.77 -11.89 -8.31
CA VAL A 123 -10.16 -11.56 -8.01
C VAL A 123 -10.18 -10.24 -7.26
N TYR A 124 -10.75 -9.20 -7.87
CA TYR A 124 -10.81 -7.87 -7.29
C TYR A 124 -12.14 -7.19 -7.65
N ARG A 125 -12.54 -6.18 -6.86
CA ARG A 125 -13.82 -5.48 -7.03
C ARG A 125 -13.74 -4.37 -8.08
N GLU A 126 -12.66 -3.62 -8.07
CA GLU A 126 -12.47 -2.41 -8.88
C GLU A 126 -11.10 -2.46 -9.55
N LYS A 127 -11.07 -2.08 -10.83
CA LYS A 127 -9.82 -1.85 -11.57
C LYS A 127 -9.17 -0.58 -11.02
N ARG A 128 -7.85 -0.57 -10.90
CA ARG A 128 -7.08 0.58 -10.40
C ARG A 128 -5.99 0.95 -11.38
N TRP A 129 -5.67 2.24 -11.44
CA TRP A 129 -4.60 2.73 -12.28
C TRP A 129 -3.23 2.28 -11.77
N PRO A 130 -2.39 1.64 -12.61
CA PRO A 130 -1.00 1.41 -12.24
C PRO A 130 -0.21 2.71 -12.19
N LEU A 131 0.78 2.76 -11.30
CA LEU A 131 1.89 3.68 -11.49
C LEU A 131 3.03 3.01 -12.26
N PRO A 132 3.58 3.65 -13.30
CA PRO A 132 4.80 3.20 -13.93
C PRO A 132 5.96 3.50 -12.98
N GLY A 133 6.97 2.63 -12.93
CA GLY A 133 8.19 2.93 -12.16
C GLY A 133 8.91 4.17 -12.69
N ASN A 134 8.92 4.33 -14.02
CA ASN A 134 9.49 5.46 -14.73
C ASN A 134 8.49 6.02 -15.73
N LEU A 135 8.33 7.35 -15.75
CA LEU A 135 7.72 8.05 -16.88
C LEU A 135 8.83 8.33 -17.90
N TRP A 136 8.89 7.51 -18.96
CA TRP A 136 10.05 7.42 -19.86
C TRP A 136 11.34 7.07 -19.10
N LYS A 137 12.30 8.00 -19.01
CA LYS A 137 13.60 7.81 -18.31
C LYS A 137 13.64 8.47 -16.94
N ILE A 138 12.55 9.10 -16.49
CA ILE A 138 12.49 9.81 -15.22
C ILE A 138 11.63 9.00 -14.26
N SER A 139 12.15 8.72 -13.06
CA SER A 139 11.37 8.05 -12.02
C SER A 139 10.09 8.82 -11.73
N ILE A 140 8.97 8.08 -11.64
CA ILE A 140 7.67 8.67 -11.31
C ILE A 140 7.69 9.42 -9.99
N ILE A 141 8.52 8.98 -9.05
CA ILE A 141 8.68 9.59 -7.73
C ILE A 141 9.23 11.01 -7.87
N HIS A 142 10.20 11.25 -8.76
CA HIS A 142 10.73 12.61 -8.96
C HIS A 142 9.73 13.56 -9.62
N VAL A 143 8.90 13.03 -10.52
CA VAL A 143 7.84 13.81 -11.16
C VAL A 143 6.73 14.15 -10.17
N SER A 144 6.34 13.18 -9.34
CA SER A 144 5.23 13.31 -8.38
C SER A 144 5.58 14.04 -7.09
N PHE A 145 6.80 13.88 -6.56
CA PHE A 145 7.26 14.52 -5.34
C PHE A 145 7.95 15.88 -5.62
N CYS A 146 7.28 16.74 -6.38
CA CYS A 146 7.69 18.13 -6.56
C CYS A 146 6.54 19.09 -6.23
N ARG A 147 6.88 20.32 -5.78
CA ARG A 147 5.88 21.34 -5.42
C ARG A 147 4.92 21.69 -6.56
N ALA A 148 5.38 21.62 -7.80
CA ALA A 148 4.55 21.86 -8.97
C ALA A 148 3.49 20.77 -9.15
N PHE A 149 3.81 19.52 -8.81
CA PHE A 149 2.86 18.40 -8.90
C PHE A 149 1.84 18.44 -7.76
N GLU A 150 2.24 18.88 -6.56
CA GLU A 150 1.31 19.16 -5.45
C GLU A 150 0.19 20.12 -5.87
N TRP A 151 0.52 21.13 -6.68
CA TRP A 151 -0.47 22.06 -7.23
C TRP A 151 -1.48 21.40 -8.16
N LEU A 152 -1.21 20.24 -8.73
CA LEU A 152 -2.11 19.53 -9.65
C LEU A 152 -3.01 18.54 -8.90
N LEU A 153 -2.66 18.20 -7.66
CA LEU A 153 -3.42 17.31 -6.82
C LEU A 153 -4.69 18.00 -6.26
N PRO A 154 -5.79 17.25 -6.10
CA PRO A 154 -6.94 17.75 -5.35
C PRO A 154 -6.52 17.97 -3.90
N SER A 155 -7.12 18.97 -3.26
CA SER A 155 -6.82 19.25 -1.86
C SER A 155 -7.33 18.10 -0.99
N TYR A 156 -6.45 17.47 -0.22
CA TYR A 156 -6.81 16.38 0.69
C TYR A 156 -7.65 16.86 1.88
N TYR A 157 -7.42 18.11 2.31
CA TYR A 157 -8.21 18.81 3.31
C TYR A 157 -9.15 19.82 2.65
N THR A 158 -10.24 20.17 3.34
CA THR A 158 -11.20 21.23 2.98
C THR A 158 -10.60 22.63 3.00
N GLU A 159 -9.42 22.82 2.39
CA GLU A 159 -8.99 24.13 1.93
C GLU A 159 -9.72 24.41 0.63
N ASP A 160 -10.93 24.95 0.74
CA ASP A 160 -11.66 25.56 -0.38
C ASP A 160 -10.95 26.85 -0.82
N LYS A 161 -9.71 26.72 -1.30
CA LYS A 161 -9.02 27.81 -1.99
C LYS A 161 -9.75 28.01 -3.32
N PRO A 162 -10.23 29.23 -3.63
CA PRO A 162 -10.88 29.48 -4.91
C PRO A 162 -9.87 29.26 -6.04
N ARG A 163 -9.96 28.11 -6.71
CA ARG A 163 -9.14 27.79 -7.88
C ARG A 163 -9.82 28.37 -9.13
N SER A 164 -9.06 29.11 -9.94
CA SER A 164 -9.59 29.74 -11.15
C SER A 164 -10.10 28.71 -12.16
N SER A 165 -11.07 29.09 -13.00
CA SER A 165 -11.57 28.20 -14.06
C SER A 165 -10.46 27.77 -15.03
N LEU A 166 -9.49 28.65 -15.27
CA LEU A 166 -8.31 28.36 -16.08
C LEU A 166 -7.47 27.23 -15.47
N TYR A 167 -7.25 27.26 -14.16
CA TYR A 167 -6.55 26.20 -13.43
C TYR A 167 -7.31 24.86 -13.55
N LYS A 168 -8.64 24.86 -13.39
CA LYS A 168 -9.46 23.64 -13.48
C LYS A 168 -9.37 23.01 -14.88
N PHE A 169 -9.34 23.85 -15.92
CA PHE A 169 -9.15 23.38 -17.29
C PHE A 169 -7.77 22.73 -17.48
N PHE A 170 -6.68 23.41 -17.09
CA PHE A 170 -5.33 22.87 -17.27
C PHE A 170 -5.10 21.60 -16.46
N THR A 171 -5.63 21.51 -15.25
CA THR A 171 -5.55 20.28 -14.45
C THR A 171 -6.34 19.14 -15.07
N ALA A 172 -7.55 19.39 -15.60
CA ALA A 172 -8.30 18.37 -16.31
C ALA A 172 -7.56 17.85 -17.55
N VAL A 173 -6.99 18.75 -18.36
CA VAL A 173 -6.17 18.37 -19.53
C VAL A 173 -4.93 17.60 -19.11
N TRP A 174 -4.27 18.02 -18.03
CA TRP A 174 -3.11 17.32 -17.48
C TRP A 174 -3.46 15.88 -17.08
N TRP A 175 -4.48 15.69 -16.24
CA TRP A 175 -4.87 14.35 -15.80
C TRP A 175 -5.36 13.47 -16.95
N TRP A 176 -6.07 14.05 -17.92
CA TRP A 176 -6.44 13.36 -19.15
C TRP A 176 -5.22 12.88 -19.95
N LEU A 177 -4.17 13.71 -20.09
CA LEU A 177 -2.92 13.31 -20.76
C LEU A 177 -2.25 12.15 -20.02
N TRP A 178 -2.21 12.21 -18.70
CA TRP A 178 -1.64 11.14 -17.86
C TRP A 178 -2.37 9.82 -18.07
N GLU A 179 -3.69 9.82 -18.03
CA GLU A 179 -4.49 8.60 -18.28
C GLU A 179 -4.19 7.99 -19.64
N HIS A 180 -4.00 8.80 -20.69
CA HIS A 180 -3.67 8.31 -22.03
C HIS A 180 -2.24 7.77 -22.11
N ILE A 181 -1.28 8.42 -21.44
CA ILE A 181 0.10 7.93 -21.38
C ILE A 181 0.14 6.60 -20.65
N LEU A 182 -0.54 6.47 -19.51
CA LEU A 182 -0.61 5.23 -18.73
C LEU A 182 -1.29 4.10 -19.50
N ASP A 183 -2.41 4.41 -20.15
CA ASP A 183 -3.11 3.45 -21.01
C ASP A 183 -2.24 2.97 -22.16
N TRP A 184 -1.53 3.90 -22.82
CA TRP A 184 -0.62 3.57 -23.92
C TRP A 184 0.60 2.76 -23.46
N GLN A 185 1.24 3.14 -22.34
CA GLN A 185 2.44 2.47 -21.83
C GLN A 185 2.16 1.04 -21.34
N HIS A 186 0.97 0.81 -20.76
CA HIS A 186 0.63 -0.49 -20.18
C HIS A 186 -0.40 -1.28 -20.99
N GLY A 187 -0.88 -0.74 -22.11
CA GLY A 187 -1.90 -1.38 -22.95
C GLY A 187 -3.21 -1.65 -22.19
N LEU A 188 -3.62 -0.78 -21.27
CA LEU A 188 -4.72 -1.05 -20.35
C LEU A 188 -6.04 -1.29 -21.08
N SER A 189 -6.36 -0.49 -22.09
CA SER A 189 -7.56 -0.64 -22.91
C SER A 189 -7.53 -1.92 -23.74
N ALA A 190 -6.36 -2.30 -24.27
CA ALA A 190 -6.20 -3.55 -25.02
C ALA A 190 -6.40 -4.78 -24.12
N ALA A 191 -5.94 -4.71 -22.86
CA ALA A 191 -6.18 -5.73 -21.85
C ALA A 191 -7.58 -5.67 -21.21
N GLY A 192 -8.42 -4.70 -21.60
CA GLY A 192 -9.71 -4.45 -20.93
C GLY A 192 -9.57 -4.03 -19.46
N MET A 193 -8.40 -3.54 -19.04
CA MET A 193 -8.01 -3.19 -17.68
C MET A 193 -8.08 -1.68 -17.38
N ARG A 194 -8.48 -0.84 -18.34
CA ARG A 194 -8.63 0.61 -18.11
C ARG A 194 -9.67 0.87 -17.00
N PRO A 195 -9.30 1.55 -15.90
CA PRO A 195 -10.24 1.89 -14.84
C PRO A 195 -11.34 2.85 -15.31
N GLY A 196 -12.51 2.78 -14.67
CA GLY A 196 -13.63 3.68 -14.95
C GLY A 196 -13.57 5.01 -14.21
N SER A 197 -12.85 5.08 -13.08
CA SER A 197 -12.60 6.30 -12.32
C SER A 197 -11.42 7.10 -12.90
N PRO A 198 -11.42 8.43 -12.78
CA PRO A 198 -10.27 9.26 -13.15
C PRO A 198 -9.02 8.91 -12.35
N PHE A 199 -7.83 9.01 -12.97
CA PHE A 199 -6.57 8.69 -12.30
C PHE A 199 -6.31 9.54 -11.05
N VAL A 200 -6.72 10.81 -11.09
CA VAL A 200 -6.57 11.76 -9.98
C VAL A 200 -7.37 11.38 -8.74
N GLU A 201 -8.41 10.57 -8.86
CA GLU A 201 -9.16 10.06 -7.71
C GLU A 201 -8.49 8.80 -7.13
N ASP A 202 -7.87 7.99 -8.00
CA ASP A 202 -7.17 6.76 -7.62
C ASP A 202 -5.78 7.00 -7.00
N ILE A 203 -5.15 8.15 -7.28
CA ILE A 203 -3.79 8.50 -6.82
C ILE A 203 -3.61 8.39 -5.29
N PHE A 204 -4.68 8.60 -4.52
CA PHE A 204 -4.63 8.54 -3.05
C PHE A 204 -5.03 7.19 -2.46
N HIS A 205 -5.66 6.31 -3.24
CA HIS A 205 -6.41 5.19 -2.67
C HIS A 205 -5.68 3.84 -2.74
N ASN A 206 -4.72 3.65 -3.65
CA ASN A 206 -3.76 2.53 -3.59
C ASN A 206 -2.79 2.61 -4.76
N GLN A 207 -1.82 3.52 -4.73
CA GLN A 207 -0.81 3.55 -5.78
C GLN A 207 0.24 2.47 -5.56
N PHE A 208 0.24 1.50 -6.46
CA PHE A 208 1.28 0.50 -6.55
C PHE A 208 2.04 0.69 -7.85
N VAL A 209 3.36 0.61 -7.75
CA VAL A 209 4.21 0.43 -8.93
C VAL A 209 4.05 -1.02 -9.36
N VAL A 210 3.54 -1.21 -10.57
CA VAL A 210 3.37 -2.55 -11.14
C VAL A 210 4.71 -3.01 -11.72
N PRO A 211 5.13 -4.27 -11.47
CA PRO A 211 6.31 -4.82 -12.13
C PRO A 211 6.19 -4.73 -13.66
N GLU A 212 7.30 -4.47 -14.35
CA GLU A 212 7.33 -4.41 -15.81
C GLU A 212 6.77 -5.70 -16.44
N GLY A 213 6.00 -5.55 -17.52
CA GLY A 213 5.39 -6.65 -18.25
C GLY A 213 4.15 -7.30 -17.62
N THR A 214 3.67 -6.81 -16.48
CA THR A 214 2.48 -7.41 -15.83
C THR A 214 1.24 -7.35 -16.73
N TYR A 215 0.95 -6.21 -17.37
CA TYR A 215 -0.27 -6.06 -18.16
C TYR A 215 -0.22 -6.76 -19.52
N GLU A 216 0.96 -6.86 -20.13
CA GLU A 216 1.15 -7.66 -21.34
C GLU A 216 0.80 -9.13 -21.06
N ARG A 217 1.25 -9.65 -19.92
CA ARG A 217 0.94 -11.01 -19.50
C ARG A 217 -0.54 -11.21 -19.15
N ILE A 218 -1.19 -10.20 -18.56
CA ILE A 218 -2.66 -10.23 -18.37
C ILE A 218 -3.36 -10.32 -19.72
N ALA A 219 -2.90 -9.56 -20.72
CA ALA A 219 -3.49 -9.54 -22.06
C ALA A 219 -3.27 -10.86 -22.82
N THR A 220 -2.15 -11.55 -22.62
CA THR A 220 -1.87 -12.86 -23.24
C THR A 220 -2.49 -14.04 -22.48
N GLY A 221 -2.98 -13.83 -21.26
CA GLY A 221 -3.49 -14.89 -20.39
C GLY A 221 -2.37 -15.73 -19.74
N ASP A 222 -1.14 -15.21 -19.71
CA ASP A 222 0.03 -15.83 -19.05
C ASP A 222 0.09 -15.52 -17.54
N ILE A 223 -1.03 -15.10 -16.96
CA ILE A 223 -1.25 -14.88 -15.53
C ILE A 223 -2.46 -15.69 -15.09
#